data_AF-U7Q014-F1
#
_entry.id   AF-U7Q014-F1
#
_cell.length_a   1.000
_cell.length_b   1.000
_cell.length_c   1.000
_cell.angle_alpha   90.00
_cell.angle_beta   90.00
_cell.angle_gamma   90.00
#
_symmetry.space_group_name_H-M   'P 1'
#
loop_
_entity.id
_entity.type
_entity.pdbx_description
1 polymer ?
#
loop_
_entity_poly.entity_id
_entity_poly.type
_entity_poly.pdbx_seq_one_letter_code
_entity_poly.pdbx_strand_id
1 'polypeptide(L)'
;MKWHRNPFFHTAVMPPSVAPSALASARPSADLDTATAAAFRASLIARNATSARPSTDLLHPPAGQASGQASGRPSITIAPAPAGHPDHADHPDNPVDPSQHLAPHGILAEAANRVAHGRRHIGRRKTRKVPKLTICEPSDHLTPYQAFYIFGIDGLGAFVLSGGINFAIGYAMYKTINVEKHPIRLFQFPNTLAGDATVTIFIQCVLTWFIELVLVNRDLRSGHIQPIGFLHEPSNALVRWFLLLDRRPPANDAEANKNNGDDGLRRPLSAPHDENCRCEQHSEQYEIGSWKHWAVFLVSQLIRALLAGVLMWMVLWPVSIGILTAVGDKGADGDWWFGPSSWAPPVFKLILGGVLALLTTPPFAAFWLVRCGWAVQANERHLNALADAAAVEAAAAAASASVSGGVVGSMTGGATVPTVDVQAPAGTTAESSEERDGTGQE
;
A
#
# COMPACT_ATOMS: atom_id res chain seq x y z
N MET A 1 -7.33 18.69 6.04
CA MET A 1 -5.99 18.66 5.41
C MET A 1 -5.88 17.41 4.54
N LYS A 2 -5.84 17.55 3.20
CA LYS A 2 -5.78 16.43 2.24
C LYS A 2 -4.33 15.94 2.07
N TRP A 3 -3.90 14.96 2.86
CA TRP A 3 -2.54 14.37 2.85
C TRP A 3 -2.33 13.27 1.79
N HIS A 4 -3.07 13.30 0.68
CA HIS A 4 -3.33 12.10 -0.11
C HIS A 4 -2.22 11.66 -1.09
N ARG A 5 -1.10 12.37 -1.25
CA ARG A 5 -0.13 12.01 -2.32
C ARG A 5 1.34 12.24 -1.93
N ASN A 6 1.85 11.42 -1.00
CA ASN A 6 3.29 11.38 -0.72
C ASN A 6 4.03 10.84 -1.96
N PRO A 7 4.92 11.63 -2.60
CA PRO A 7 5.60 11.25 -3.84
C PRO A 7 6.44 9.97 -3.69
N PHE A 8 6.87 9.62 -2.48
CA PHE A 8 7.60 8.36 -2.26
C PHE A 8 6.74 7.11 -2.42
N PHE A 9 5.44 7.20 -2.11
CA PHE A 9 4.57 6.03 -2.08
C PHE A 9 3.76 5.87 -3.36
N HIS A 10 3.41 6.97 -4.03
CA HIS A 10 2.68 6.92 -5.30
C HIS A 10 3.48 6.25 -6.42
N THR A 11 4.81 6.32 -6.37
CA THR A 11 5.69 5.65 -7.33
C THR A 11 6.06 4.23 -6.90
N ALA A 12 5.88 3.89 -5.62
CA ALA A 12 6.37 2.62 -5.07
C ALA A 12 5.27 1.55 -5.02
N VAL A 13 4.07 1.88 -4.53
CA VAL A 13 3.04 0.88 -4.20
C VAL A 13 1.97 0.77 -5.29
N MET A 14 1.79 1.80 -6.12
CA MET A 14 0.85 1.71 -7.24
C MET A 14 1.60 1.35 -8.52
N PRO A 15 1.29 0.21 -9.18
CA PRO A 15 1.65 0.08 -10.59
C PRO A 15 1.05 1.28 -11.35
N PRO A 16 1.71 1.78 -12.40
CA PRO A 16 1.12 2.82 -13.23
C PRO A 16 -0.26 2.33 -13.65
N SER A 17 -1.29 3.08 -13.23
CA SER A 17 -2.71 2.87 -13.52
C SER A 17 -2.89 1.95 -14.73
N VAL A 18 -3.34 0.72 -14.50
CA VAL A 18 -4.06 0.01 -15.56
C VAL A 18 -5.27 0.89 -15.77
N ALA A 19 -5.17 1.79 -16.74
CA ALA A 19 -6.22 2.73 -17.03
C ALA A 19 -7.52 1.92 -17.18
N PRO A 20 -8.63 2.34 -16.54
CA PRO A 20 -9.93 1.72 -16.75
C PRO A 20 -10.30 1.63 -18.24
N SER A 21 -9.63 2.40 -19.10
CA SER A 21 -9.65 2.31 -20.57
C SER A 21 -9.46 0.91 -21.16
N ALA A 22 -8.79 -0.03 -20.48
CA ALA A 22 -8.66 -1.41 -20.98
C ALA A 22 -9.90 -2.28 -20.71
N LEU A 23 -10.72 -1.92 -19.72
CA LEU A 23 -12.03 -2.53 -19.46
C LEU A 23 -13.19 -1.72 -20.08
N ALA A 24 -13.05 -0.39 -20.17
CA ALA A 24 -14.03 0.52 -20.78
C ALA A 24 -13.98 0.56 -22.32
N SER A 25 -12.98 -0.06 -22.96
CA SER A 25 -12.94 -0.24 -24.42
C SER A 25 -13.64 -1.51 -24.90
N ALA A 26 -14.07 -2.39 -23.98
CA ALA A 26 -15.04 -3.44 -24.27
C ALA A 26 -16.47 -2.84 -24.27
N ARG A 27 -16.70 -1.79 -25.07
CA ARG A 27 -18.06 -1.45 -25.47
C ARG A 27 -18.56 -2.58 -26.38
N PRO A 28 -19.78 -3.10 -26.18
CA PRO A 28 -20.35 -4.11 -27.06
C PRO A 28 -20.63 -3.45 -28.41
N SER A 29 -19.66 -3.49 -29.32
CA SER A 29 -19.94 -3.36 -30.75
C SER A 29 -20.66 -4.64 -31.17
N ALA A 30 -21.98 -4.62 -31.07
CA ALA A 30 -22.94 -5.26 -31.97
C ALA A 30 -22.68 -6.69 -32.50
N ASP A 31 -21.98 -7.57 -31.77
CA ASP A 31 -22.06 -9.02 -32.01
C ASP A 31 -23.05 -9.63 -31.01
N LEU A 32 -24.33 -9.57 -31.39
CA LEU A 32 -25.47 -10.16 -30.68
C LEU A 32 -25.24 -11.66 -30.38
N ASP A 33 -24.48 -12.35 -31.23
CA ASP A 33 -24.22 -13.78 -31.13
C ASP A 33 -23.24 -14.14 -30.00
N THR A 34 -22.23 -13.32 -29.75
CA THR A 34 -21.22 -13.60 -28.71
C THR A 34 -21.76 -13.32 -27.30
N ALA A 35 -22.59 -12.28 -27.16
CA ALA A 35 -23.29 -11.96 -25.92
C ALA A 35 -24.35 -13.03 -25.57
N THR A 36 -25.07 -13.54 -26.57
CA THR A 36 -26.05 -14.61 -26.40
C THR A 36 -25.37 -15.92 -25.98
N ALA A 37 -24.21 -16.27 -26.56
CA ALA A 37 -23.45 -17.45 -26.17
C ALA A 37 -22.88 -17.36 -24.75
N ALA A 38 -22.42 -16.18 -24.31
CA ALA A 38 -21.95 -15.98 -22.93
C ALA A 38 -23.09 -16.03 -21.91
N ALA A 39 -24.24 -15.42 -22.22
CA ALA A 39 -25.45 -15.50 -21.40
C ALA A 39 -25.99 -16.93 -21.29
N PHE A 40 -25.94 -17.71 -22.38
CA PHE A 40 -26.34 -19.12 -22.38
C PHE A 40 -25.38 -19.99 -21.55
N ARG A 41 -24.06 -19.73 -21.57
CA ARG A 41 -23.11 -20.43 -20.68
C ARG A 41 -23.30 -20.07 -19.21
N ALA A 42 -23.55 -18.79 -18.90
CA ALA A 42 -23.80 -18.35 -17.53
C ALA A 42 -25.09 -18.95 -16.96
N SER A 43 -26.16 -19.03 -17.76
CA SER A 43 -27.43 -19.64 -17.32
C SER A 43 -27.33 -21.16 -17.13
N LEU A 44 -26.51 -21.85 -17.92
CA LEU A 44 -26.19 -23.28 -17.73
C LEU A 44 -25.38 -23.53 -16.45
N ILE A 45 -24.41 -22.68 -16.13
CA ILE A 45 -23.63 -22.79 -14.89
C ILE A 45 -24.53 -22.51 -13.67
N ALA A 46 -25.41 -21.50 -13.74
CA ALA A 46 -26.35 -21.19 -12.66
C ALA A 46 -27.41 -22.29 -12.45
N ARG A 47 -27.91 -22.92 -13.53
CA ARG A 47 -28.82 -24.07 -13.44
C ARG A 47 -28.17 -25.33 -12.87
N ASN A 48 -26.89 -25.56 -13.17
CA ASN A 48 -26.17 -26.71 -12.62
C ASN A 48 -25.76 -26.50 -11.15
N ALA A 49 -25.54 -25.26 -10.72
CA ALA A 49 -25.21 -24.93 -9.34
C ALA A 49 -26.41 -25.04 -8.37
N THR A 50 -27.66 -25.02 -8.86
CA THR A 50 -28.88 -25.06 -8.04
C THR A 50 -29.52 -26.45 -7.90
N SER A 51 -28.91 -27.50 -8.47
CA SER A 51 -29.41 -28.89 -8.39
C SER A 51 -28.73 -29.76 -7.30
N ALA A 52 -27.70 -29.24 -6.61
CA ALA A 52 -26.99 -29.99 -5.58
C ALA A 52 -27.68 -29.87 -4.21
N ARG A 53 -28.74 -30.66 -3.99
CA ARG A 53 -29.35 -30.87 -2.66
C ARG A 53 -28.48 -31.82 -1.83
N PRO A 54 -28.14 -31.52 -0.56
CA PRO A 54 -27.23 -32.33 0.24
C PRO A 54 -27.96 -33.47 0.96
N SER A 55 -27.47 -34.70 0.81
CA SER A 55 -27.83 -35.83 1.67
C SER A 55 -26.81 -35.94 2.80
N THR A 56 -27.31 -35.83 4.02
CA THR A 56 -26.66 -36.15 5.29
C THR A 56 -26.32 -37.64 5.38
N ASP A 57 -25.10 -37.99 5.77
CA ASP A 57 -24.87 -39.21 6.56
C ASP A 57 -23.64 -39.09 7.45
N LEU A 58 -23.84 -39.57 8.68
CA LEU A 58 -22.96 -39.60 9.84
C LEU A 58 -21.89 -40.70 9.70
N LEU A 59 -20.64 -40.43 10.09
CA LEU A 59 -19.88 -41.26 11.06
C LEU A 59 -18.49 -40.68 11.40
N HIS A 60 -18.17 -40.79 12.69
CA HIS A 60 -16.94 -40.55 13.45
C HIS A 60 -15.53 -40.68 12.80
N PRO A 61 -14.52 -39.93 13.31
CA PRO A 61 -13.08 -40.20 13.15
C PRO A 61 -12.49 -40.94 14.38
N PRO A 62 -11.25 -41.49 14.34
CA PRO A 62 -10.12 -40.72 14.88
C PRO A 62 -8.69 -41.04 14.33
N ALA A 63 -7.79 -40.08 14.58
CA ALA A 63 -6.37 -40.19 14.96
C ALA A 63 -5.37 -41.05 14.15
N GLY A 64 -4.27 -40.42 13.72
CA GLY A 64 -2.98 -41.10 13.69
C GLY A 64 -1.98 -40.65 12.61
N GLN A 65 -0.82 -40.22 13.10
CA GLN A 65 0.52 -40.36 12.51
C GLN A 65 1.06 -39.28 11.56
N ALA A 66 1.99 -38.54 12.15
CA ALA A 66 3.06 -37.79 11.53
C ALA A 66 4.08 -38.72 10.84
N SER A 67 4.59 -38.28 9.68
CA SER A 67 5.97 -38.56 9.28
C SER A 67 6.49 -37.42 8.41
N GLY A 68 7.43 -36.66 8.94
CA GLY A 68 8.25 -35.73 8.16
C GLY A 68 9.31 -36.50 7.39
N GLN A 69 9.47 -36.17 6.11
CA GLN A 69 10.59 -36.64 5.30
C GLN A 69 11.26 -35.43 4.66
N ALA A 70 12.46 -35.13 5.16
CA ALA A 70 13.39 -34.17 4.60
C ALA A 70 14.29 -34.88 3.59
N SER A 71 14.44 -34.33 2.39
CA SER A 71 15.61 -34.59 1.53
C SER A 71 15.67 -33.63 0.34
N GLY A 72 16.86 -33.10 0.06
CA GLY A 72 17.28 -32.80 -1.32
C GLY A 72 17.42 -31.32 -1.72
N ARG A 73 18.55 -30.70 -1.33
CA ARG A 73 19.24 -29.67 -2.14
C ARG A 73 20.33 -30.43 -2.94
N PRO A 74 20.72 -30.02 -4.18
CA PRO A 74 21.77 -29.01 -4.27
C PRO A 74 21.83 -28.16 -5.58
N SER A 75 22.66 -27.12 -5.48
CA SER A 75 23.53 -26.52 -6.50
C SER A 75 22.98 -25.68 -7.66
N ILE A 76 23.40 -24.42 -7.57
CA ILE A 76 23.43 -23.36 -8.58
C ILE A 76 24.61 -23.60 -9.53
N THR A 77 24.38 -23.46 -10.84
CA THR A 77 25.45 -23.20 -11.83
C THR A 77 25.05 -22.02 -12.71
N ILE A 78 25.90 -20.99 -12.71
CA ILE A 78 25.88 -19.81 -13.57
C ILE A 78 26.83 -20.06 -14.75
N ALA A 79 26.40 -19.83 -15.98
CA ALA A 79 27.27 -19.48 -17.12
C ALA A 79 26.45 -18.95 -18.32
N PRO A 80 27.03 -18.14 -19.22
CA PRO A 80 26.34 -17.09 -19.95
C PRO A 80 26.06 -17.40 -21.44
N ALA A 81 25.21 -16.55 -22.04
CA ALA A 81 24.77 -16.59 -23.44
C ALA A 81 25.89 -16.30 -24.46
N PRO A 82 25.80 -16.87 -25.68
CA PRO A 82 26.54 -16.36 -26.84
C PRO A 82 25.65 -15.59 -27.83
N ALA A 83 26.26 -14.57 -28.43
CA ALA A 83 25.74 -13.77 -29.54
C ALA A 83 26.08 -14.40 -30.90
N GLY A 84 25.27 -14.10 -31.91
CA GLY A 84 25.44 -14.46 -33.33
C GLY A 84 24.06 -14.79 -33.91
N HIS A 85 23.62 -14.38 -35.10
CA HIS A 85 24.22 -13.78 -36.30
C HIS A 85 23.01 -13.48 -37.22
N PRO A 86 22.97 -12.41 -38.01
CA PRO A 86 22.05 -12.36 -39.16
C PRO A 86 22.87 -12.30 -40.45
N ASP A 87 22.58 -13.19 -41.39
CA ASP A 87 23.02 -13.06 -42.78
C ASP A 87 22.08 -13.82 -43.73
N HIS A 88 22.09 -13.33 -44.98
CA HIS A 88 21.38 -13.75 -46.21
C HIS A 88 19.98 -13.15 -46.44
N ALA A 89 19.74 -12.20 -47.35
CA ALA A 89 20.15 -11.97 -48.75
C ALA A 89 19.11 -12.46 -49.78
N ASP A 90 18.79 -11.52 -50.68
CA ASP A 90 18.33 -11.64 -52.06
C ASP A 90 16.95 -12.23 -52.39
N HIS A 91 16.08 -11.38 -52.96
CA HIS A 91 15.63 -11.60 -54.35
C HIS A 91 15.04 -10.32 -54.99
N PRO A 92 15.37 -10.01 -56.27
CA PRO A 92 14.84 -8.85 -57.01
C PRO A 92 13.73 -9.20 -58.02
N ASP A 93 13.08 -8.13 -58.50
CA ASP A 93 12.39 -7.96 -59.78
C ASP A 93 11.13 -8.79 -60.15
N ASN A 94 10.00 -8.09 -60.33
CA ASN A 94 9.19 -8.27 -61.53
C ASN A 94 8.33 -7.01 -61.84
N PRO A 95 8.13 -6.63 -63.12
CA PRO A 95 7.48 -5.38 -63.52
C PRO A 95 5.99 -5.52 -63.91
N VAL A 96 5.26 -4.42 -63.69
CA VAL A 96 4.16 -3.82 -64.48
C VAL A 96 3.09 -4.72 -65.13
N ASP A 97 1.82 -4.49 -64.75
CA ASP A 97 0.66 -4.56 -65.65
C ASP A 97 -0.23 -3.31 -65.45
N PRO A 98 -0.48 -2.49 -66.50
CA PRO A 98 -1.31 -1.29 -66.42
C PRO A 98 -2.64 -1.50 -67.16
N SER A 99 -3.59 -2.30 -66.66
CA SER A 99 -4.86 -2.44 -67.39
C SER A 99 -6.05 -3.07 -66.66
N GLN A 100 -6.54 -2.56 -65.51
CA GLN A 100 -7.88 -2.97 -65.00
C GLN A 100 -8.77 -1.84 -64.46
N HIS A 101 -9.53 -1.28 -65.40
CA HIS A 101 -10.97 -0.99 -65.40
C HIS A 101 -11.73 -0.66 -64.09
N LEU A 102 -12.23 0.58 -64.11
CA LEU A 102 -13.44 1.15 -63.49
C LEU A 102 -14.47 0.17 -62.90
N ALA A 103 -14.81 0.38 -61.61
CA ALA A 103 -16.13 0.06 -61.04
C ALA A 103 -16.53 1.15 -60.01
N PRO A 104 -17.83 1.44 -59.83
CA PRO A 104 -18.30 2.70 -59.27
C PRO A 104 -18.26 2.73 -57.73
N HIS A 105 -17.71 3.82 -57.21
CA HIS A 105 -17.51 4.14 -55.81
C HIS A 105 -18.85 4.33 -55.07
N GLY A 106 -19.20 3.39 -54.20
CA GLY A 106 -20.16 3.61 -53.12
C GLY A 106 -19.44 4.10 -51.87
N ILE A 107 -19.89 5.21 -51.29
CA ILE A 107 -19.32 5.84 -50.08
C ILE A 107 -19.24 4.85 -48.89
N LEU A 108 -20.14 3.87 -48.86
CA LEU A 108 -20.15 2.76 -47.88
C LEU A 108 -19.08 1.70 -48.13
N ALA A 109 -18.76 1.40 -49.39
CA ALA A 109 -17.71 0.45 -49.74
C ALA A 109 -16.32 1.06 -49.46
N GLU A 110 -16.15 2.37 -49.63
CA GLU A 110 -14.90 3.05 -49.28
C GLU A 110 -14.70 3.18 -47.77
N ALA A 111 -15.77 3.34 -46.98
CA ALA A 111 -15.71 3.27 -45.53
C ALA A 111 -15.34 1.87 -45.03
N ALA A 112 -15.92 0.81 -45.60
CA ALA A 112 -15.58 -0.58 -45.27
C ALA A 112 -14.14 -0.93 -45.65
N ASN A 113 -13.64 -0.44 -46.79
CA ASN A 113 -12.26 -0.70 -47.22
C ASN A 113 -11.21 0.08 -46.40
N ARG A 114 -11.57 1.28 -45.89
CA ARG A 114 -10.70 2.03 -44.94
C ARG A 114 -10.60 1.34 -43.58
N VAL A 115 -11.66 0.66 -43.12
CA VAL A 115 -11.62 -0.17 -41.90
C VAL A 115 -10.83 -1.47 -42.13
N ALA A 116 -10.94 -2.08 -43.32
CA ALA A 116 -10.21 -3.31 -43.66
C ALA A 116 -8.71 -3.11 -43.93
N HIS A 117 -8.29 -1.93 -44.43
CA HIS A 117 -6.90 -1.64 -44.77
C HIS A 117 -6.18 -0.63 -43.86
N GLY A 118 -6.86 0.00 -42.89
CA GLY A 118 -6.25 0.85 -41.87
C GLY A 118 -5.38 0.12 -40.83
N ARG A 119 -5.21 -1.20 -40.98
CA ARG A 119 -4.45 -2.07 -40.05
C ARG A 119 -2.95 -2.19 -40.40
N ARG A 120 -2.38 -1.23 -41.13
CA ARG A 120 -0.97 -1.26 -41.56
C ARG A 120 -0.11 -0.29 -40.73
N HIS A 121 0.84 -0.86 -40.01
CA HIS A 121 1.97 -0.20 -39.33
C HIS A 121 1.67 0.70 -38.11
N ILE A 122 0.98 0.17 -37.10
CA ILE A 122 1.38 0.53 -35.73
C ILE A 122 2.72 -0.16 -35.50
N GLY A 123 3.80 0.56 -35.83
CA GLY A 123 5.17 0.15 -35.61
C GLY A 123 5.28 -0.46 -34.22
N ARG A 124 5.88 -1.66 -34.16
CA ARG A 124 6.20 -2.45 -32.99
C ARG A 124 6.98 -1.57 -32.00
N ARG A 125 6.29 -0.70 -31.26
CA ARG A 125 6.83 0.03 -30.12
C ARG A 125 7.33 -1.07 -29.22
N LYS A 126 8.66 -1.20 -29.10
CA LYS A 126 9.30 -2.05 -28.10
C LYS A 126 8.58 -1.71 -26.80
N THR A 127 7.72 -2.63 -26.35
CA THR A 127 7.02 -2.52 -25.09
C THR A 127 8.12 -2.42 -24.06
N ARG A 128 8.40 -1.20 -23.60
CA ARG A 128 9.38 -0.92 -22.57
C ARG A 128 8.92 -1.82 -21.42
N LYS A 129 9.68 -2.87 -21.11
CA LYS A 129 9.35 -3.79 -20.02
C LYS A 129 9.21 -2.90 -18.79
N VAL A 130 7.97 -2.63 -18.39
CA VAL A 130 7.70 -1.86 -17.18
C VAL A 130 8.30 -2.72 -16.07
N PRO A 131 9.32 -2.24 -15.34
CA PRO A 131 9.91 -3.02 -14.28
C PRO A 131 8.78 -3.43 -13.34
N LYS A 132 8.55 -4.74 -13.26
CA LYS A 132 7.51 -5.31 -12.41
C LYS A 132 7.96 -5.06 -10.97
N LEU A 133 7.46 -3.99 -10.35
CA LEU A 133 7.60 -3.75 -8.93
C LEU A 133 7.03 -4.99 -8.23
N THR A 134 7.93 -5.83 -7.73
CA THR A 134 7.59 -7.08 -7.07
C THR A 134 7.54 -6.76 -5.58
N ILE A 135 6.50 -6.02 -5.18
CA ILE A 135 6.19 -5.87 -3.76
C ILE A 135 5.64 -7.21 -3.32
N CYS A 136 6.27 -7.82 -2.32
CA CYS A 136 5.78 -9.05 -1.73
C CYS A 136 4.48 -8.80 -0.97
N GLU A 137 3.64 -9.83 -0.92
CA GLU A 137 2.42 -9.81 -0.10
C GLU A 137 2.79 -9.55 1.38
N PRO A 138 1.93 -8.84 2.14
CA PRO A 138 2.16 -8.58 3.56
C PRO A 138 2.25 -9.89 4.35
N SER A 139 3.20 -9.99 5.27
CA SER A 139 3.35 -11.20 6.07
C SER A 139 2.33 -11.26 7.22
N ASP A 140 1.74 -12.44 7.43
CA ASP A 140 0.76 -12.74 8.49
C ASP A 140 1.40 -12.99 9.87
N HIS A 141 2.73 -13.07 9.95
CA HIS A 141 3.46 -13.23 11.20
C HIS A 141 4.85 -12.61 11.07
N LEU A 142 5.53 -12.40 12.19
CA LEU A 142 6.92 -11.95 12.17
C LEU A 142 7.82 -13.10 11.69
N THR A 143 8.20 -13.08 10.42
CA THR A 143 9.08 -14.12 9.87
C THR A 143 10.46 -14.04 10.54
N PRO A 144 11.18 -15.17 10.72
CA PRO A 144 12.54 -15.15 11.26
C PRO A 144 13.48 -14.25 10.47
N TYR A 145 13.27 -14.13 9.15
CA TYR A 145 14.02 -13.23 8.28
C TYR A 145 13.76 -11.75 8.61
N GLN A 146 12.49 -11.35 8.80
CA GLN A 146 12.14 -10.00 9.25
C GLN A 146 12.69 -9.72 10.66
N ALA A 147 12.62 -10.68 11.58
CA ALA A 147 13.19 -10.52 12.91
C ALA A 147 14.71 -10.33 12.86
N PHE A 148 15.42 -11.11 12.03
CA PHE A 148 16.86 -10.95 11.83
C PHE A 148 17.22 -9.60 11.19
N TYR A 149 16.43 -9.13 10.22
CA TYR A 149 16.60 -7.79 9.65
C TYR A 149 16.45 -6.70 10.72
N ILE A 150 15.33 -6.69 11.44
CA ILE A 150 14.96 -5.65 12.42
C ILE A 150 15.91 -5.65 13.63
N PHE A 151 16.24 -6.80 14.21
CA PHE A 151 17.03 -6.86 15.44
C PHE A 151 18.52 -7.09 15.18
N GLY A 152 18.86 -7.84 14.14
CA GLY A 152 20.25 -8.14 13.78
C GLY A 152 20.90 -6.99 13.02
N ILE A 153 20.39 -6.71 11.81
CA ILE A 153 20.97 -5.69 10.93
C ILE A 153 20.70 -4.29 11.50
N ASP A 154 19.43 -3.96 11.72
CA ASP A 154 19.03 -2.63 12.16
C ASP A 154 19.26 -2.40 13.66
N GLY A 155 19.15 -3.44 14.49
CA GLY A 155 19.45 -3.34 15.92
C GLY A 155 20.94 -3.35 16.23
N LEU A 156 21.55 -4.54 16.16
CA LEU A 156 22.96 -4.74 16.53
C LEU A 156 23.91 -4.04 15.55
N GLY A 157 23.63 -4.09 14.24
CA GLY A 157 24.43 -3.38 13.25
C GLY A 157 24.45 -1.86 13.49
N ALA A 158 23.28 -1.26 13.74
CA ALA A 158 23.21 0.16 14.07
C ALA A 158 23.82 0.50 15.43
N PHE A 159 23.72 -0.39 16.43
CA PHE A 159 24.40 -0.23 17.73
C PHE A 159 25.92 -0.06 17.53
N VAL A 160 26.55 -0.97 16.78
CA VAL A 160 28.01 -0.94 16.55
C VAL A 160 28.40 0.30 15.73
N LEU A 161 27.67 0.58 14.65
CA LEU A 161 27.97 1.70 13.77
C LEU A 161 27.79 3.05 14.48
N SER A 162 26.63 3.26 15.12
CA SER A 162 26.33 4.52 15.80
C SER A 162 27.20 4.72 17.04
N GLY A 163 27.43 3.66 17.83
CA GLY A 163 28.32 3.70 18.97
C GLY A 163 29.76 4.05 18.55
N GLY A 164 30.25 3.46 17.46
CA GLY A 164 31.57 3.76 16.89
C GLY A 164 31.71 5.21 16.41
N ILE A 165 30.71 5.74 15.68
CA ILE A 165 30.72 7.14 15.22
C ILE A 165 30.70 8.11 16.41
N ASN A 166 29.81 7.88 17.39
CA ASN A 166 29.76 8.71 18.59
C ASN A 166 31.05 8.64 19.41
N PHE A 167 31.65 7.45 19.54
CA PHE A 167 32.96 7.29 20.18
C PHE A 167 34.04 8.10 19.47
N ALA A 168 34.10 8.06 18.14
CA ALA A 168 35.10 8.79 17.37
C ALA A 168 34.96 10.31 17.55
N ILE A 169 33.72 10.83 17.53
CA ILE A 169 33.42 12.24 17.80
C ILE A 169 33.81 12.60 19.24
N GLY A 170 33.41 11.79 20.23
CA GLY A 170 33.74 12.01 21.63
C GLY A 170 35.24 11.95 21.89
N TYR A 171 35.96 11.01 21.27
CA TYR A 171 37.42 10.92 21.36
C TYR A 171 38.08 12.17 20.78
N ALA A 172 37.70 12.56 19.55
CA ALA A 172 38.23 13.75 18.91
C ALA A 172 37.97 15.01 19.73
N MET A 173 36.76 15.16 20.30
CA MET A 173 36.42 16.32 21.11
C MET A 173 37.14 16.32 22.46
N TYR A 174 36.99 15.26 23.26
CA TYR A 174 37.45 15.24 24.65
C TYR A 174 38.96 15.02 24.80
N LYS A 175 39.65 14.46 23.80
CA LYS A 175 41.12 14.28 23.85
C LYS A 175 41.91 15.43 23.23
N THR A 176 41.28 16.29 22.42
CA THR A 176 41.98 17.44 21.81
C THR A 176 41.78 18.75 22.58
N ILE A 177 40.84 18.80 23.52
CA ILE A 177 40.58 19.98 24.34
C ILE A 177 41.71 20.22 25.36
N ASN A 178 42.16 21.47 25.44
CA ASN A 178 43.02 21.96 26.52
C ASN A 178 42.21 22.05 27.83
N VAL A 179 42.22 20.95 28.60
CA VAL A 179 41.41 20.80 29.82
C VAL A 179 41.73 21.87 30.87
N GLU A 180 42.95 22.42 30.89
CA GLU A 180 43.34 23.51 31.79
C GLU A 180 42.55 24.81 31.53
N LYS A 181 42.20 25.07 30.26
CA LYS A 181 41.47 26.28 29.87
C LYS A 181 39.96 26.07 29.88
N HIS A 182 39.51 24.86 29.50
CA HIS A 182 38.10 24.52 29.37
C HIS A 182 37.84 23.12 29.93
N PRO A 183 37.71 22.98 31.26
CA PRO A 183 37.51 21.69 31.91
C PRO A 183 36.22 21.02 31.40
N ILE A 184 36.25 19.70 31.27
CA ILE A 184 35.08 18.90 30.91
C ILE A 184 34.21 18.79 32.17
N ARG A 185 33.02 19.39 32.10
CA ARG A 185 32.08 19.50 33.22
C ARG A 185 30.79 18.76 32.90
N LEU A 186 30.07 18.30 33.91
CA LEU A 186 28.80 17.63 33.70
C LEU A 186 27.73 18.62 33.24
N PHE A 187 27.50 19.70 33.99
CA PHE A 187 26.43 20.66 33.70
C PHE A 187 26.90 21.99 33.12
N GLN A 188 28.06 22.49 33.52
CA GLN A 188 28.48 23.84 33.13
C GLN A 188 29.08 23.93 31.73
N PHE A 189 28.79 25.04 31.05
CA PHE A 189 29.41 25.44 29.79
C PHE A 189 30.89 25.84 29.98
N PRO A 190 31.74 25.75 28.94
CA PRO A 190 31.42 25.44 27.53
C PRO A 190 31.33 23.94 27.19
N ASN A 191 31.95 23.06 27.97
CA ASN A 191 32.09 21.63 27.65
C ASN A 191 31.21 20.77 28.54
N THR A 192 29.89 20.95 28.43
CA THR A 192 28.90 20.18 29.21
C THR A 192 28.61 18.81 28.60
N LEU A 193 28.83 17.74 29.38
CA LEU A 193 28.44 16.38 29.00
C LEU A 193 26.93 16.20 28.95
N ALA A 194 26.19 16.88 29.85
CA ALA A 194 24.73 16.84 29.87
C ALA A 194 24.10 17.46 28.62
N GLY A 195 24.66 18.60 28.16
CA GLY A 195 24.26 19.25 26.92
C GLY A 195 24.60 18.39 25.70
N ASP A 196 25.80 17.82 25.66
CA ASP A 196 26.24 16.93 24.59
C ASP A 196 25.37 15.67 24.48
N ALA A 197 24.99 15.05 25.60
CA ALA A 197 24.04 13.94 25.64
C ALA A 197 22.67 14.34 25.07
N THR A 198 22.15 15.51 25.45
CA THR A 198 20.88 16.04 24.92
C THR A 198 20.92 16.21 23.41
N VAL A 199 21.95 16.89 22.90
CA VAL A 199 22.13 17.13 21.47
C VAL A 199 22.27 15.81 20.70
N THR A 200 23.03 14.87 21.25
CA THR A 200 23.21 13.53 20.67
C THR A 200 21.86 12.82 20.50
N ILE A 201 21.03 12.82 21.54
CA ILE A 201 19.74 12.14 21.51
C ILE A 201 18.84 12.69 20.41
N PHE A 202 18.69 14.01 20.33
CA PHE A 202 17.82 14.62 19.32
C PHE A 202 18.36 14.48 17.90
N ILE A 203 19.63 14.79 17.67
CA ILE A 203 20.22 14.72 16.32
C ILE A 203 20.24 13.28 15.82
N GLN A 204 20.69 12.33 16.64
CA GLN A 204 20.73 10.92 16.25
C GLN A 204 19.32 10.38 16.00
N CYS A 205 18.33 10.71 16.85
CA CYS A 205 16.94 10.28 16.62
C CYS A 205 16.38 10.81 15.29
N VAL A 206 16.65 12.08 14.96
CA VAL A 206 16.25 12.67 13.66
C VAL A 206 16.95 11.97 12.50
N LEU A 207 18.27 11.80 12.56
CA LEU A 207 19.03 11.14 11.50
C LEU A 207 18.59 9.68 11.30
N THR A 208 18.47 8.91 12.39
CA THR A 208 18.00 7.52 12.35
C THR A 208 16.61 7.44 11.71
N TRP A 209 15.67 8.31 12.10
CA TRP A 209 14.33 8.32 11.51
C TRP A 209 14.35 8.46 9.97
N PHE A 210 15.16 9.40 9.45
CA PHE A 210 15.29 9.62 8.01
C PHE A 210 16.08 8.52 7.30
N ILE A 211 17.12 7.97 7.92
CA ILE A 211 17.89 6.85 7.38
C ILE A 211 16.99 5.63 7.22
N GLU A 212 16.25 5.27 8.28
CA GLU A 212 15.31 4.14 8.25
C GLU A 212 14.19 4.33 7.23
N LEU A 213 13.67 5.57 7.11
CA LEU A 213 12.73 5.90 6.05
C LEU A 213 13.30 5.58 4.67
N VAL A 214 14.57 5.89 4.40
CA VAL A 214 15.17 5.65 3.08
C VAL A 214 15.52 4.18 2.88
N LEU A 215 16.13 3.53 3.87
CA LEU A 215 16.60 2.15 3.78
C LEU A 215 15.43 1.17 3.65
N VAL A 216 14.46 1.22 4.56
CA VAL A 216 13.30 0.32 4.53
C VAL A 216 12.50 0.50 3.25
N ASN A 217 12.30 1.74 2.78
CA ASN A 217 11.61 1.97 1.51
C ASN A 217 12.39 1.43 0.31
N ARG A 218 13.72 1.49 0.32
CA ARG A 218 14.55 0.91 -0.75
C ARG A 218 14.44 -0.61 -0.75
N ASP A 219 14.52 -1.23 0.43
CA ASP A 219 14.54 -2.69 0.58
C ASP A 219 13.15 -3.31 0.31
N LEU A 220 12.07 -2.58 0.62
CA LEU A 220 10.72 -2.94 0.19
C LEU A 220 10.55 -2.85 -1.33
N ARG A 221 11.13 -1.82 -1.97
CA ARG A 221 11.06 -1.64 -3.44
C ARG A 221 11.85 -2.69 -4.21
N SER A 222 12.96 -3.17 -3.66
CA SER A 222 13.72 -4.27 -4.24
C SER A 222 13.07 -5.64 -3.99
N GLY A 223 12.00 -5.70 -3.17
CA GLY A 223 11.37 -6.96 -2.76
C GLY A 223 12.26 -7.81 -1.87
N HIS A 224 13.27 -7.21 -1.22
CA HIS A 224 14.15 -7.93 -0.30
C HIS A 224 13.43 -8.30 0.99
N ILE A 225 12.45 -7.49 1.39
CA ILE A 225 11.76 -7.60 2.67
C ILE A 225 10.26 -7.54 2.44
N GLN A 226 9.54 -8.41 3.13
CA GLN A 226 8.09 -8.40 3.12
C GLN A 226 7.57 -7.33 4.09
N PRO A 227 6.55 -6.55 3.73
CA PRO A 227 5.91 -5.66 4.68
C PRO A 227 5.21 -6.45 5.79
N ILE A 228 5.02 -5.83 6.95
CA ILE A 228 4.33 -6.46 8.10
C ILE A 228 2.83 -6.21 7.98
N GLY A 229 2.03 -7.27 7.79
CA GLY A 229 0.59 -7.18 7.57
C GLY A 229 -0.29 -7.58 8.76
N PHE A 230 0.26 -8.32 9.72
CA PHE A 230 -0.54 -8.92 10.80
C PHE A 230 -1.02 -7.94 11.88
N LEU A 231 -0.47 -6.72 11.93
CA LEU A 231 -0.88 -5.71 12.92
C LEU A 231 -2.17 -5.03 12.47
N HIS A 232 -3.18 -5.05 13.32
CA HIS A 232 -4.44 -4.34 13.06
C HIS A 232 -4.23 -2.84 13.00
N GLU A 233 -4.96 -2.19 12.09
CA GLU A 233 -4.92 -0.74 11.94
C GLU A 233 -5.48 -0.07 13.20
N PRO A 234 -4.75 0.85 13.85
CA PRO A 234 -5.21 1.48 15.07
C PRO A 234 -6.44 2.37 14.82
N SER A 235 -7.38 2.34 15.77
CA SER A 235 -8.59 3.16 15.77
C SER A 235 -8.35 4.58 16.29
N ASN A 236 -7.36 4.76 17.17
CA ASN A 236 -7.09 6.03 17.84
C ASN A 236 -6.54 7.10 16.88
N ALA A 237 -7.21 8.26 16.80
CA ALA A 237 -6.84 9.35 15.89
C ALA A 237 -5.39 9.85 16.06
N LEU A 238 -4.88 9.98 17.29
CA LEU A 238 -3.49 10.39 17.52
C LEU A 238 -2.47 9.37 17.01
N VAL A 239 -2.74 8.08 17.24
CA VAL A 239 -1.89 6.99 16.77
C VAL A 239 -1.94 6.92 15.25
N ARG A 240 -3.13 7.09 14.66
CA ARG A 240 -3.30 7.19 13.20
C ARG A 240 -2.56 8.39 12.62
N TRP A 241 -2.65 9.57 13.23
CA TRP A 241 -1.90 10.76 12.84
C TRP A 241 -0.39 10.49 12.86
N PHE A 242 0.11 9.91 13.96
CA PHE A 242 1.51 9.57 14.13
C PHE A 242 1.98 8.56 13.07
N LEU A 243 1.17 7.55 12.77
CA LEU A 243 1.45 6.52 11.76
C LEU A 243 1.14 6.95 10.31
N LEU A 244 0.72 8.21 10.10
CA LEU A 244 0.31 8.76 8.81
C LEU A 244 -0.85 7.96 8.15
N LEU A 245 -1.81 7.54 8.97
CA LEU A 245 -3.04 6.81 8.63
C LEU A 245 -4.31 7.68 8.62
N ASP A 246 -4.23 8.98 8.88
CA ASP A 246 -5.39 9.91 8.92
C ASP A 246 -6.03 10.19 7.53
N ARG A 247 -6.08 9.17 6.68
CA ARG A 247 -6.71 9.14 5.37
C ARG A 247 -8.14 8.60 5.43
N ARG A 248 -8.92 8.85 6.48
CA ARG A 248 -10.34 8.47 6.39
C ARG A 248 -10.93 9.25 5.20
N PRO A 249 -11.45 8.56 4.17
CA PRO A 249 -12.34 9.20 3.21
C PRO A 249 -13.50 9.77 4.04
N PRO A 250 -14.08 10.93 3.66
CA PRO A 250 -15.24 11.46 4.36
C PRO A 250 -16.36 10.41 4.34
N ALA A 251 -16.57 9.75 5.48
CA ALA A 251 -17.57 8.68 5.62
C ALA A 251 -19.01 9.21 5.51
N ASN A 252 -19.19 10.52 5.41
CA ASN A 252 -20.49 11.17 5.55
C ASN A 252 -21.16 11.50 4.20
N ASP A 253 -20.50 11.25 3.07
CA ASP A 253 -21.11 11.52 1.75
C ASP A 253 -21.93 10.31 1.24
N ALA A 254 -21.72 9.12 1.81
CA ALA A 254 -22.44 7.88 1.43
C ALA A 254 -23.71 7.61 2.25
N GLU A 255 -23.83 8.16 3.47
CA GLU A 255 -25.06 8.03 4.29
C GLU A 255 -25.99 9.25 4.19
N ALA A 256 -25.51 10.41 3.74
CA ALA A 256 -26.33 11.61 3.59
C ALA A 256 -27.37 11.54 2.45
N ASN A 257 -27.37 10.49 1.62
CA ASN A 257 -28.29 10.35 0.48
C ASN A 257 -29.35 9.23 0.63
N LYS A 258 -29.48 8.60 1.81
CA LYS A 258 -30.50 7.55 2.01
C LYS A 258 -31.79 8.00 2.69
N ASN A 259 -31.83 9.22 3.22
CA ASN A 259 -32.99 9.71 4.00
C ASN A 259 -33.80 10.83 3.32
N ASN A 260 -33.46 11.25 2.10
CA ASN A 260 -34.28 12.19 1.34
C ASN A 260 -35.16 11.43 0.33
N GLY A 261 -36.15 10.71 0.88
CA GLY A 261 -37.38 10.42 0.18
C GLY A 261 -38.32 11.62 0.30
N ASP A 262 -39.03 11.92 -0.78
CA ASP A 262 -40.04 12.96 -0.96
C ASP A 262 -39.60 14.41 -1.25
N ASP A 263 -40.22 14.91 -2.33
CA ASP A 263 -40.50 16.31 -2.67
C ASP A 263 -39.35 17.27 -2.97
N GLY A 264 -39.00 17.37 -4.26
CA GLY A 264 -38.11 18.43 -4.72
C GLY A 264 -37.96 18.64 -6.23
N LEU A 265 -38.98 18.31 -7.02
CA LEU A 265 -39.05 18.71 -8.43
C LEU A 265 -38.94 20.25 -8.49
N ARG A 266 -37.85 20.80 -9.06
CA ARG A 266 -37.55 22.25 -9.32
C ARG A 266 -36.49 22.96 -8.45
N ARG A 267 -35.33 22.36 -8.21
CA ARG A 267 -34.06 23.14 -8.19
C ARG A 267 -33.00 22.50 -9.10
N PRO A 268 -32.65 23.11 -10.24
CA PRO A 268 -31.44 22.76 -10.97
C PRO A 268 -30.26 23.51 -10.34
N LEU A 269 -29.81 23.05 -9.18
CA LEU A 269 -28.55 23.51 -8.58
C LEU A 269 -27.72 22.28 -8.19
N SER A 270 -26.62 22.12 -8.93
CA SER A 270 -25.58 21.09 -8.80
C SER A 270 -26.07 19.65 -8.94
N ALA A 271 -26.15 19.21 -10.20
CA ALA A 271 -26.16 17.81 -10.55
C ALA A 271 -25.01 17.06 -9.82
N PRO A 272 -25.22 15.81 -9.40
CA PRO A 272 -24.13 14.97 -8.90
C PRO A 272 -23.07 14.90 -10.01
N HIS A 273 -21.85 15.31 -9.71
CA HIS A 273 -20.75 15.16 -10.65
C HIS A 273 -20.54 13.66 -10.88
N ASP A 274 -21.03 13.19 -12.03
CA ASP A 274 -20.67 11.96 -12.71
C ASP A 274 -19.19 11.63 -12.49
N GLU A 275 -18.92 10.49 -11.87
CA GLU A 275 -17.57 9.97 -11.59
C GLU A 275 -16.81 9.56 -12.88
N ASN A 276 -17.49 9.59 -14.03
CA ASN A 276 -16.95 9.53 -15.38
C ASN A 276 -16.76 10.90 -16.05
N CYS A 277 -16.98 12.02 -15.34
CA CYS A 277 -16.63 13.33 -15.83
C CYS A 277 -15.10 13.50 -15.83
N ARG A 278 -14.51 13.19 -16.98
CA ARG A 278 -13.11 13.45 -17.35
C ARG A 278 -12.88 14.96 -17.56
N CYS A 279 -13.29 15.80 -16.62
CA CYS A 279 -12.99 17.23 -16.65
C CYS A 279 -11.57 17.44 -16.11
N GLU A 280 -10.71 17.96 -16.99
CA GLU A 280 -9.30 18.31 -16.73
C GLU A 280 -9.11 19.24 -15.52
N GLN A 281 -10.19 19.86 -15.06
CA GLN A 281 -10.24 20.86 -14.00
C GLN A 281 -10.33 20.29 -12.57
N HIS A 282 -10.62 19.00 -12.37
CA HIS A 282 -10.58 18.33 -11.05
C HIS A 282 -9.46 17.30 -10.89
N SER A 283 -8.64 17.12 -11.93
CA SER A 283 -7.24 16.83 -11.71
C SER A 283 -6.63 18.11 -11.13
N GLU A 284 -6.55 18.24 -9.81
CA GLU A 284 -5.41 18.97 -9.25
C GLU A 284 -4.19 18.29 -9.89
N GLN A 285 -3.66 18.92 -10.95
CA GLN A 285 -2.43 18.54 -11.60
C GLN A 285 -1.40 18.62 -10.50
N TYR A 286 -1.16 17.47 -9.89
CA TYR A 286 -0.14 17.31 -8.90
C TYR A 286 1.14 17.52 -9.69
N GLU A 287 1.71 18.73 -9.63
CA GLU A 287 3.04 18.96 -10.17
C GLU A 287 3.97 18.06 -9.36
N ILE A 288 4.27 16.88 -9.93
CA ILE A 288 5.25 15.92 -9.43
C ILE A 288 6.58 16.67 -9.43
N GLY A 289 6.86 17.39 -8.34
CA GLY A 289 7.95 18.36 -8.29
C GLY A 289 7.68 19.61 -7.46
N SER A 290 6.45 19.87 -7.01
CA SER A 290 6.20 21.03 -6.14
C SER A 290 6.90 20.84 -4.79
N TRP A 291 8.00 21.60 -4.61
CA TRP A 291 8.84 21.60 -3.43
C TRP A 291 8.07 21.88 -2.13
N LYS A 292 6.93 22.58 -2.21
CA LYS A 292 6.07 22.87 -1.06
C LYS A 292 5.52 21.58 -0.43
N HIS A 293 5.11 20.61 -1.25
CA HIS A 293 4.63 19.32 -0.75
C HIS A 293 5.76 18.51 -0.10
N TRP A 294 6.95 18.57 -0.70
CA TRP A 294 8.15 17.95 -0.13
C TRP A 294 8.54 18.58 1.20
N ALA A 295 8.52 19.91 1.31
CA ALA A 295 8.81 20.62 2.55
C ALA A 295 7.79 20.25 3.64
N VAL A 296 6.49 20.26 3.33
CA VAL A 296 5.44 19.84 4.28
C VAL A 296 5.63 18.40 4.73
N PHE A 297 6.00 17.50 3.81
CA PHE A 297 6.33 16.12 4.16
C PHE A 297 7.53 16.03 5.10
N LEU A 298 8.64 16.71 4.79
CA LEU A 298 9.86 16.70 5.59
C LEU A 298 9.64 17.27 6.99
N VAL A 299 8.92 18.40 7.11
CA VAL A 299 8.55 18.99 8.40
C VAL A 299 7.69 18.01 9.20
N SER A 300 6.74 17.34 8.55
CA SER A 300 5.89 16.33 9.18
C SER A 300 6.74 15.15 9.71
N GLN A 301 7.76 14.70 8.97
CA GLN A 301 8.68 13.66 9.43
C GLN A 301 9.58 14.14 10.58
N LEU A 302 10.09 15.37 10.49
CA LEU A 302 10.92 15.98 11.52
C LEU A 302 10.18 16.08 12.86
N ILE A 303 8.92 16.52 12.85
CA ILE A 303 8.11 16.60 14.08
C ILE A 303 7.95 15.22 14.73
N ARG A 304 7.70 14.16 13.95
CA ARG A 304 7.59 12.79 14.49
C ARG A 304 8.90 12.30 15.08
N ALA A 305 10.01 12.54 14.36
CA ALA A 305 11.33 12.18 14.83
C ALA A 305 11.71 12.92 16.12
N LEU A 306 11.33 14.20 16.24
CA LEU A 306 11.53 14.98 17.47
C LEU A 306 10.67 14.46 18.62
N LEU A 307 9.41 14.09 18.38
CA LEU A 307 8.55 13.47 19.41
C LEU A 307 9.16 12.16 19.93
N ALA A 308 9.66 11.31 19.03
CA ALA A 308 10.40 10.11 19.42
C ALA A 308 11.69 10.47 20.18
N GLY A 309 12.38 11.55 19.77
CA GLY A 309 13.55 12.08 20.46
C GLY A 309 13.25 12.55 21.89
N VAL A 310 12.12 13.21 22.12
CA VAL A 310 11.66 13.61 23.46
C VAL A 310 11.44 12.38 24.33
N LEU A 311 10.77 11.34 23.80
CA LEU A 311 10.57 10.09 24.54
C LEU A 311 11.91 9.44 24.92
N MET A 312 12.85 9.36 23.97
CA MET A 312 14.19 8.81 24.25
C MET A 312 14.99 9.68 25.20
N TRP A 313 14.84 11.00 25.14
CA TRP A 313 15.50 11.93 26.06
C TRP A 313 15.01 11.72 27.49
N MET A 314 13.71 11.57 27.70
CA MET A 314 13.14 11.30 29.03
C MET A 314 13.66 10.00 29.66
N VAL A 315 14.02 9.00 28.85
CA VAL A 315 14.52 7.71 29.34
C VAL A 315 16.05 7.73 29.49
N LEU A 316 16.77 8.10 28.44
CA LEU A 316 18.22 7.90 28.39
C LEU A 316 19.00 9.06 29.02
N TRP A 317 18.47 10.28 28.99
CA TRP A 317 19.16 11.42 29.58
C TRP A 317 19.33 11.30 31.10
N PRO A 318 18.29 11.04 31.92
CA PRO A 318 18.47 10.90 33.38
C PRO A 318 19.37 9.73 33.76
N VAL A 319 19.29 8.59 33.04
CA VAL A 319 20.18 7.44 33.23
C VAL A 319 21.63 7.83 32.92
N SER A 320 21.84 8.58 31.84
CA SER A 320 23.17 9.10 31.46
C SER A 320 23.75 10.00 32.54
N ILE A 321 22.95 10.94 33.06
CA ILE A 321 23.38 11.82 34.16
C ILE A 321 23.71 11.01 35.40
N GLY A 322 22.87 10.06 35.80
CA GLY A 322 23.12 9.19 36.96
C GLY A 322 24.46 8.45 36.84
N ILE A 323 24.73 7.82 35.70
CA ILE A 323 26.01 7.12 35.45
C ILE A 323 27.19 8.09 35.51
N LEU A 324 27.08 9.27 34.88
CA LEU A 324 28.15 10.27 34.88
C LEU A 324 28.43 10.82 36.29
N THR A 325 27.40 11.05 37.10
CA THR A 325 27.58 11.49 38.50
C THR A 325 28.25 10.44 39.39
N ALA A 326 28.15 9.16 39.04
CA ALA A 326 28.78 8.06 39.77
C ALA A 326 30.26 7.87 39.42
N VAL A 327 30.68 8.30 38.22
CA VAL A 327 32.06 8.14 37.72
C VAL A 327 32.87 9.44 37.83
N GLY A 328 32.22 10.60 37.79
CA GLY A 328 32.88 11.90 37.86
C GLY A 328 33.31 12.29 39.28
N ASP A 329 34.33 13.13 39.37
CA ASP A 329 34.79 13.70 40.63
C ASP A 329 33.99 14.96 40.95
N LYS A 330 33.41 15.05 42.14
CA LYS A 330 32.62 16.23 42.54
C LYS A 330 33.55 17.37 42.94
N GLY A 331 33.45 18.50 42.24
CA GLY A 331 34.21 19.72 42.49
C GLY A 331 33.67 20.55 43.66
N ALA A 332 34.47 21.53 44.11
CA ALA A 332 34.09 22.46 45.17
C ALA A 332 32.90 23.37 44.78
N ASP A 333 32.66 23.56 43.49
CA ASP A 333 31.53 24.27 42.92
C ASP A 333 30.24 23.43 42.84
N GLY A 334 30.31 22.15 43.22
CA GLY A 334 29.19 21.22 43.21
C GLY A 334 28.92 20.55 41.86
N ASP A 335 29.66 20.87 40.81
CA ASP A 335 29.60 20.18 39.52
C ASP A 335 30.56 18.98 39.48
N TRP A 336 30.39 18.08 38.53
CA TRP A 336 31.26 16.92 38.34
C TRP A 336 32.24 17.22 37.22
N TRP A 337 33.53 16.98 37.47
CA TRP A 337 34.60 17.18 36.50
C TRP A 337 35.21 15.84 36.07
N PHE A 338 35.73 15.82 34.84
CA PHE A 338 36.36 14.65 34.24
C PHE A 338 37.75 15.02 33.77
N GLY A 339 38.77 14.38 34.34
CA GLY A 339 40.17 14.66 34.03
C GLY A 339 40.57 14.36 32.58
N PRO A 340 41.68 14.94 32.10
CA PRO A 340 42.15 14.79 30.71
C PRO A 340 42.51 13.34 30.34
N SER A 341 43.04 12.59 31.31
CA SER A 341 43.37 11.17 31.15
C SER A 341 42.12 10.28 31.17
N SER A 342 40.96 10.80 31.60
CA SER A 342 39.75 10.01 31.71
C SER A 342 39.29 9.50 30.33
N TRP A 343 38.88 8.25 30.31
CA TRP A 343 38.19 7.62 29.18
C TRP A 343 36.67 7.69 29.34
N ALA A 344 36.18 8.22 30.46
CA ALA A 344 34.75 8.23 30.75
C ALA A 344 33.93 8.99 29.69
N PRO A 345 34.31 10.20 29.22
CA PRO A 345 33.52 10.90 28.20
C PRO A 345 33.45 10.20 26.84
N PRO A 346 34.55 9.71 26.23
CA PRO A 346 34.47 8.93 24.99
C PRO A 346 33.69 7.61 25.16
N VAL A 347 33.91 6.87 26.25
CA VAL A 347 33.20 5.61 26.51
C VAL A 347 31.70 5.86 26.73
N PHE A 348 31.35 6.93 27.45
CA PHE A 348 29.97 7.38 27.61
C PHE A 348 29.30 7.62 26.25
N LYS A 349 29.99 8.33 25.34
CA LYS A 349 29.52 8.56 23.97
C LYS A 349 29.28 7.28 23.19
N LEU A 350 30.20 6.31 23.30
CA LEU A 350 30.04 5.00 22.67
C LEU A 350 28.76 4.31 23.15
N ILE A 351 28.60 4.21 24.47
CA ILE A 351 27.49 3.51 25.10
C ILE A 351 26.17 4.22 24.78
N LEU A 352 26.10 5.55 24.97
CA LEU A 352 24.90 6.33 24.68
C LEU A 352 24.49 6.21 23.20
N GLY A 353 25.44 6.41 22.28
CA GLY A 353 25.18 6.33 20.85
C GLY A 353 24.74 4.93 20.41
N GLY A 354 25.40 3.89 20.93
CA GLY A 354 25.05 2.51 20.66
C GLY A 354 23.67 2.14 21.21
N VAL A 355 23.44 2.33 22.51
CA VAL A 355 22.17 2.01 23.18
C VAL A 355 21.01 2.78 22.55
N LEU A 356 21.21 4.06 22.23
CA LEU A 356 20.19 4.85 21.55
C LEU A 356 19.84 4.26 20.18
N ALA A 357 20.82 3.83 19.38
CA ALA A 357 20.55 3.18 18.10
C ALA A 357 19.83 1.84 18.29
N LEU A 358 20.26 1.01 19.23
CA LEU A 358 19.61 -0.27 19.54
C LEU A 358 18.14 -0.11 19.96
N LEU A 359 17.81 0.96 20.68
CA LEU A 359 16.45 1.23 21.13
C LEU A 359 15.58 1.95 20.11
N THR A 360 16.15 2.69 19.15
CA THR A 360 15.39 3.49 18.18
C THR A 360 15.27 2.84 16.82
N THR A 361 16.34 2.23 16.31
CA THR A 361 16.37 1.70 14.94
C THR A 361 15.38 0.54 14.75
N PRO A 362 15.32 -0.50 15.60
CA PRO A 362 14.37 -1.60 15.40
C PRO A 362 12.89 -1.15 15.43
N PRO A 363 12.45 -0.31 16.39
CA PRO A 363 11.09 0.25 16.34
C PRO A 363 10.82 1.13 15.11
N PHE A 364 11.79 1.90 14.63
CA PHE A 364 11.62 2.74 13.44
C PHE A 364 11.53 1.90 12.17
N ALA A 365 12.36 0.88 12.03
CA ALA A 365 12.28 -0.07 10.94
C ALA A 365 10.93 -0.80 10.92
N ALA A 366 10.50 -1.32 12.09
CA ALA A 366 9.19 -1.95 12.25
C ALA A 366 8.04 -0.99 11.92
N PHE A 367 8.10 0.26 12.38
CA PHE A 367 7.12 1.30 12.05
C PHE A 367 6.96 1.47 10.53
N TRP A 368 8.07 1.56 9.79
CA TRP A 368 8.03 1.72 8.33
C TRP A 368 7.51 0.46 7.62
N LEU A 369 7.90 -0.73 8.08
CA LEU A 369 7.42 -2.01 7.54
C LEU A 369 5.91 -2.20 7.74
N VAL A 370 5.40 -1.92 8.94
CA VAL A 370 3.96 -2.00 9.27
C VAL A 370 3.17 -1.00 8.47
N ARG A 371 3.65 0.24 8.39
CA ARG A 371 3.02 1.29 7.59
C ARG A 371 2.90 0.87 6.12
N CYS A 372 3.92 0.23 5.56
CA CYS A 372 3.88 -0.27 4.19
C CYS A 372 2.89 -1.43 4.05
N GLY A 373 2.79 -2.32 5.03
CA GLY A 373 1.79 -3.40 5.05
C GLY A 373 0.36 -2.86 4.99
N TRP A 374 0.04 -1.85 5.81
CA TRP A 374 -1.27 -1.19 5.75
C TRP A 374 -1.53 -0.49 4.42
N ALA A 375 -0.50 0.13 3.81
CA ALA A 375 -0.66 0.79 2.51
C ALA A 375 -0.97 -0.22 1.39
N VAL A 376 -0.35 -1.40 1.41
CA VAL A 376 -0.62 -2.49 0.45
C VAL A 376 -2.02 -3.04 0.66
N GLN A 377 -2.39 -3.40 1.89
CA GLN A 377 -3.73 -3.91 2.20
C GLN A 377 -4.84 -2.91 1.85
N ALA A 378 -4.63 -1.61 2.10
CA ALA A 378 -5.60 -0.59 1.71
C ALA A 378 -5.79 -0.55 0.19
N ASN A 379 -4.71 -0.67 -0.59
CA ASN A 379 -4.78 -0.72 -2.05
C ASN A 379 -5.52 -1.97 -2.55
N GLU A 380 -5.28 -3.13 -1.94
CA GLU A 380 -6.00 -4.38 -2.25
C GLU A 380 -7.50 -4.24 -1.96
N ARG A 381 -7.89 -3.69 -0.81
CA ARG A 381 -9.30 -3.42 -0.48
C ARG A 381 -9.96 -2.50 -1.50
N HIS A 382 -9.25 -1.47 -1.97
CA HIS A 382 -9.75 -0.58 -3.02
C HIS A 382 -9.94 -1.32 -4.37
N LEU A 383 -8.98 -2.16 -4.76
CA LEU A 383 -9.08 -2.95 -5.99
C LEU A 383 -10.22 -3.98 -5.92
N ASN A 384 -10.39 -4.64 -4.78
CA ASN A 384 -11.49 -5.59 -4.55
C ASN A 384 -12.84 -4.86 -4.60
N ALA A 385 -12.97 -3.70 -3.95
CA ALA A 385 -14.20 -2.90 -4.00
C ALA A 385 -14.56 -2.45 -5.43
N LEU A 386 -13.56 -2.09 -6.24
CA LEU A 386 -13.76 -1.77 -7.66
C LEU A 386 -14.17 -2.99 -8.49
N ALA A 387 -13.57 -4.15 -8.20
CA ALA A 387 -13.93 -5.41 -8.85
C ALA A 387 -15.36 -5.84 -8.49
N ASP A 388 -15.76 -5.71 -7.23
CA ASP A 388 -17.10 -5.99 -6.74
C ASP A 388 -18.13 -5.04 -7.39
N ALA A 389 -17.83 -3.74 -7.46
CA ALA A 389 -18.69 -2.77 -8.14
C ALA A 389 -18.87 -3.09 -9.63
N ALA A 390 -17.77 -3.44 -10.32
CA ALA A 390 -17.82 -3.86 -11.72
C ALA A 390 -18.60 -5.17 -11.93
N ALA A 391 -18.50 -6.12 -11.01
CA ALA A 391 -19.27 -7.36 -11.05
C ALA A 391 -20.78 -7.11 -10.86
N VAL A 392 -21.15 -6.20 -9.95
CA VAL A 392 -22.54 -5.78 -9.74
C VAL A 392 -23.10 -5.09 -11.00
N GLU A 393 -22.32 -4.19 -11.64
CA GLU A 393 -22.71 -3.53 -12.88
C GLU A 393 -22.89 -4.54 -14.03
N ALA A 394 -21.96 -5.49 -14.18
CA ALA A 394 -22.06 -6.55 -15.17
C ALA A 394 -23.29 -7.45 -14.96
N ALA A 395 -23.62 -7.79 -13.71
CA ALA A 395 -24.82 -8.55 -13.36
C ALA A 395 -26.11 -7.78 -13.69
N ALA A 396 -26.16 -6.47 -13.40
CA ALA A 396 -27.29 -5.60 -13.74
C ALA A 396 -27.48 -5.46 -15.26
N ALA A 397 -26.40 -5.35 -16.03
CA ALA A 397 -26.44 -5.33 -17.49
C ALA A 397 -26.96 -6.66 -18.07
N ALA A 398 -26.52 -7.80 -17.52
CA ALA A 398 -27.00 -9.12 -17.92
C ALA A 398 -28.50 -9.32 -17.61
N ALA A 399 -28.96 -8.86 -16.45
CA ALA A 399 -30.39 -8.89 -16.09
C ALA A 399 -31.24 -8.06 -17.07
N SER A 400 -30.78 -6.86 -17.42
CA SER A 400 -31.46 -5.96 -18.38
C SER A 400 -31.55 -6.56 -19.79
N ALA A 401 -30.51 -7.26 -20.23
CA ALA A 401 -30.50 -7.97 -21.52
C ALA A 401 -31.50 -9.15 -21.53
N SER A 402 -31.62 -9.89 -20.43
CA SER A 402 -32.55 -11.02 -20.32
C SER A 402 -34.03 -10.59 -20.41
N VAL A 403 -34.38 -9.43 -19.84
CA VAL A 403 -35.74 -8.87 -19.91
C VAL A 403 -36.10 -8.44 -21.33
N SER A 404 -35.13 -7.93 -22.09
CA SER A 404 -35.34 -7.44 -23.45
C SER A 404 -35.49 -8.58 -24.47
N GLY A 405 -34.85 -9.73 -24.24
CA GLY A 405 -34.92 -10.91 -25.12
C GLY A 405 -36.22 -11.71 -25.03
N GLY A 406 -37.00 -11.56 -23.95
CA GLY A 406 -38.22 -12.36 -23.73
C GLY A 406 -39.47 -11.89 -24.49
N VAL A 407 -39.46 -10.69 -25.08
CA VAL A 407 -40.69 -10.03 -25.57
C VAL A 407 -40.97 -10.26 -27.07
N VAL A 408 -40.04 -10.84 -27.85
CA VAL A 408 -40.16 -10.91 -29.33
C VAL A 408 -40.67 -12.28 -29.84
N GLY A 409 -41.17 -13.16 -28.97
CA GLY A 409 -41.44 -14.56 -29.31
C GLY A 409 -42.84 -15.10 -28.99
N SER A 410 -43.93 -14.32 -29.09
CA SER A 410 -45.29 -14.89 -29.12
C SER A 410 -46.35 -13.85 -29.52
N MET A 411 -46.56 -13.68 -30.82
CA MET A 411 -47.77 -13.03 -31.36
C MET A 411 -48.31 -13.86 -32.52
N THR A 412 -48.68 -15.11 -32.27
CA THR A 412 -49.55 -15.91 -33.14
C THR A 412 -50.26 -16.98 -32.31
N GLY A 413 -51.55 -16.81 -32.07
CA GLY A 413 -52.40 -17.83 -31.46
C GLY A 413 -53.33 -17.26 -30.41
N GLY A 414 -54.55 -16.93 -30.84
CA GLY A 414 -55.64 -16.58 -29.95
C GLY A 414 -56.09 -17.77 -29.10
N ALA A 415 -57.01 -17.44 -28.19
CA ALA A 415 -57.76 -18.30 -27.28
C ALA A 415 -57.23 -18.34 -25.83
N THR A 416 -58.07 -17.79 -24.96
CA THR A 416 -58.25 -18.09 -23.54
C THR A 416 -57.12 -17.74 -22.57
N VAL A 417 -57.32 -16.59 -21.91
CA VAL A 417 -56.72 -16.17 -20.65
C VAL A 417 -57.05 -17.18 -19.54
N PRO A 418 -56.07 -17.81 -18.89
CA PRO A 418 -56.23 -18.31 -17.54
C PRO A 418 -55.78 -17.24 -16.55
N THR A 419 -56.72 -16.77 -15.73
CA THR A 419 -56.45 -16.00 -14.51
C THR A 419 -55.54 -16.86 -13.62
N VAL A 420 -54.30 -16.41 -13.40
CA VAL A 420 -53.43 -16.96 -12.35
C VAL A 420 -53.44 -15.98 -11.20
N ASP A 421 -54.15 -16.38 -10.14
CA ASP A 421 -54.14 -15.71 -8.84
C ASP A 421 -52.72 -15.76 -8.27
N VAL A 422 -52.11 -14.58 -8.12
CA VAL A 422 -50.91 -14.39 -7.30
C VAL A 422 -51.37 -14.36 -5.84
N GLN A 423 -51.35 -15.53 -5.21
CA GLN A 423 -51.51 -15.69 -3.77
C GLN A 423 -50.34 -14.95 -3.08
N ALA A 424 -50.66 -13.85 -2.38
CA ALA A 424 -49.73 -13.19 -1.48
C ALA A 424 -49.34 -14.14 -0.33
N PRO A 425 -48.07 -14.19 0.09
CA PRO A 425 -47.71 -14.91 1.31
C PRO A 425 -48.32 -14.17 2.52
N ALA A 426 -49.24 -14.87 3.19
CA ALA A 426 -49.80 -14.47 4.47
C ALA A 426 -48.71 -14.42 5.54
N GLY A 427 -48.92 -13.54 6.52
CA GLY A 427 -47.91 -13.12 7.47
C GLY A 427 -47.47 -14.18 8.46
N THR A 428 -46.25 -13.98 8.94
CA THR A 428 -45.78 -14.46 10.24
C THR A 428 -45.59 -13.25 11.13
N THR A 429 -46.64 -12.91 11.88
CA THR A 429 -46.55 -12.18 13.14
C THR A 429 -45.78 -13.04 14.13
N ALA A 430 -44.56 -12.63 14.48
CA ALA A 430 -43.85 -13.17 15.63
C ALA A 430 -44.16 -12.27 16.84
N GLU A 431 -44.64 -12.93 17.89
CA GLU A 431 -45.06 -12.40 19.17
C GLU A 431 -44.04 -11.46 19.82
N SER A 432 -44.57 -10.35 20.34
CA SER A 432 -44.05 -9.66 21.51
C SER A 432 -44.11 -10.59 22.72
N SER A 433 -42.97 -10.98 23.27
CA SER A 433 -42.86 -11.43 24.65
C SER A 433 -42.00 -10.43 25.42
N GLU A 434 -42.68 -9.83 26.37
CA GLU A 434 -42.24 -8.91 27.40
C GLU A 434 -41.40 -9.69 28.42
N GLU A 435 -40.10 -9.41 28.53
CA GLU A 435 -39.31 -9.83 29.68
C GLU A 435 -38.68 -8.60 30.34
N ARG A 436 -39.25 -8.29 31.50
CA ARG A 436 -38.90 -7.21 32.41
C ARG A 436 -38.51 -7.87 33.73
N ASP A 437 -37.23 -8.06 33.95
CA ASP A 437 -36.60 -8.26 35.26
C ASP A 437 -35.11 -7.96 35.04
N GLY A 438 -34.37 -7.20 35.84
CA GLY A 438 -34.55 -6.82 37.23
C GLY A 438 -33.15 -6.91 37.84
N THR A 439 -32.68 -5.82 38.46
CA THR A 439 -31.60 -5.78 39.48
C THR A 439 -30.18 -6.17 39.01
N GLY A 440 -29.07 -5.53 39.41
CA GLY A 440 -28.75 -4.51 40.40
C GLY A 440 -27.22 -4.53 40.60
N GLN A 441 -26.65 -3.39 41.05
CA GLN A 441 -25.39 -3.23 41.82
C GLN A 441 -24.08 -3.81 41.21
N GLU A 442 -22.97 -3.09 41.06
CA GLU A 442 -22.32 -2.02 41.86
C GLU A 442 -21.99 -0.74 41.07
#